data_AF-A0A1M6L2U9-F1
#
_entry.id   AF-A0A1M6L2U9-F1
#
_cell.length_a   1.000
_cell.length_b   1.000
_cell.length_c   1.000
_cell.angle_alpha   90.00
_cell.angle_beta   90.00
_cell.angle_gamma   90.00
#
_symmetry.space_group_name_H-M   'P 1'
#
loop_
_entity.id
_entity.type
_entity.pdbx_description
1 polymer ?
#
loop_
_entity_poly.entity_id
_entity_poly.type
_entity_poly.pdbx_seq_one_letter_code
_entity_poly.pdbx_strand_id
1 'polypeptide(L)'
;MTRTIHVILLLLSTLLAGCVTDQSMPSAVAIGPGQAAIAITRPSAWYGAALAVDIDANGSKIASLESGGSYTGPLPPGPVVLTVTSWSSPGRYVIRFNAQAGKRYAFVVSPRNEQMAATAIGGVIGLAADTAANGETSGAFQITAVPSS
;
A
#
# COMPACT_ATOMS: atom_id res chain seq x y z
N MET A 1 -32.05 0.40 41.86
CA MET A 1 -31.22 -0.31 40.86
C MET A 1 -31.28 0.25 39.45
N THR A 2 -32.14 1.24 39.15
CA THR A 2 -32.30 1.84 37.81
C THR A 2 -31.36 3.03 37.51
N ARG A 3 -30.82 3.72 38.53
CA ARG A 3 -29.89 4.85 38.34
C ARG A 3 -28.47 4.44 37.95
N THR A 4 -28.00 3.28 38.40
CA THR A 4 -26.66 2.74 38.06
C THR A 4 -26.57 2.25 36.62
N ILE A 5 -27.67 1.75 36.06
CA ILE A 5 -27.73 1.28 34.66
C ILE A 5 -27.57 2.45 33.67
N HIS A 6 -28.12 3.63 33.99
CA HIS A 6 -28.00 4.81 33.13
C HIS A 6 -26.58 5.39 33.10
N VAL A 7 -25.86 5.34 34.23
CA VAL A 7 -24.47 5.81 34.31
C VAL A 7 -23.52 4.90 33.52
N ILE A 8 -23.75 3.58 33.58
CA ILE A 8 -22.94 2.60 32.83
C ILE A 8 -23.20 2.68 31.32
N LEU A 9 -24.45 2.93 30.90
CA LEU A 9 -24.80 3.09 29.48
C LEU A 9 -24.24 4.40 28.87
N LEU A 10 -24.14 5.46 29.69
CA LEU A 10 -23.56 6.74 29.26
C LEU A 10 -22.02 6.71 29.19
N LEU A 11 -21.36 5.91 30.04
CA LEU A 11 -19.91 5.71 30.02
C LEU A 11 -19.44 4.79 28.87
N LEU A 12 -20.31 3.91 28.36
CA LEU A 12 -19.97 3.02 27.24
C LEU A 12 -20.08 3.70 25.87
N SER A 13 -20.85 4.79 25.77
CA SER A 13 -21.09 5.51 24.51
C SER A 13 -20.03 6.56 24.19
N THR A 14 -19.20 6.98 25.17
CA THR A 14 -18.09 7.91 24.95
C THR A 14 -16.81 7.25 24.44
N LEU A 15 -16.72 5.91 24.43
CA LEU A 15 -15.57 5.19 23.87
C LEU A 15 -15.63 4.98 22.34
N LEU A 16 -16.76 5.28 21.68
CA LEU A 16 -16.87 5.17 20.21
C LEU A 16 -16.64 6.49 19.46
N ALA A 17 -16.46 7.61 20.17
CA ALA A 17 -16.20 8.91 19.57
C ALA A 17 -14.70 9.19 19.51
N GLY A 18 -13.97 8.47 18.67
CA GLY A 18 -12.52 8.69 18.59
C GLY A 18 -11.80 7.86 17.55
N CYS A 19 -11.96 8.20 16.28
CA CYS A 19 -10.90 8.33 15.28
C CYS A 19 -11.56 8.75 13.97
N VAL A 20 -11.89 10.04 13.84
CA VAL A 20 -11.93 10.63 12.50
C VAL A 20 -10.49 10.51 12.01
N THR A 21 -10.25 9.56 11.11
CA THR A 21 -8.97 9.49 10.40
C THR A 21 -9.01 10.67 9.45
N ASP A 22 -8.33 11.76 9.82
CA ASP A 22 -8.01 12.83 8.90
C ASP A 22 -7.21 12.19 7.76
N GLN A 23 -7.86 11.92 6.63
CA GLN A 23 -7.19 11.62 5.38
C GLN A 23 -6.61 12.93 4.87
N SER A 24 -5.58 13.43 5.56
CA SER A 24 -4.74 14.49 5.02
C SER A 24 -4.09 13.91 3.76
N MET A 25 -4.63 14.28 2.60
CA MET A 25 -3.97 13.92 1.34
C MET A 25 -2.55 14.47 1.42
N PRO A 26 -1.51 13.65 1.18
CA PRO A 26 -0.15 14.17 1.17
C PRO A 26 -0.08 15.34 0.19
N SER A 27 0.45 16.48 0.66
CA SER A 27 0.57 17.70 -0.14
C SER A 27 1.13 17.37 -1.51
N ALA A 28 0.39 17.75 -2.56
CA ALA A 28 0.80 17.49 -3.93
C ALA A 28 2.17 18.14 -4.17
N VAL A 29 3.20 17.33 -4.39
CA VAL A 29 4.51 17.82 -4.81
C VAL A 29 4.33 18.57 -6.14
N ALA A 30 4.96 19.73 -6.25
CA ALA A 30 4.98 20.50 -7.47
C ALA A 30 5.69 19.69 -8.56
N ILE A 31 5.04 19.53 -9.72
CA ILE A 31 5.63 18.82 -10.85
C ILE A 31 6.68 19.74 -11.47
N GLY A 32 7.96 19.34 -11.38
CA GLY A 32 9.04 20.08 -12.03
C GLY A 32 8.85 20.13 -13.56
N PRO A 33 9.40 21.14 -14.26
CA PRO A 33 9.33 21.22 -15.72
C PRO A 33 9.87 19.93 -16.36
N GLY A 34 9.10 19.34 -17.27
CA GLY A 34 9.47 18.10 -17.97
C GLY A 34 9.37 16.81 -17.15
N GLN A 35 8.90 16.86 -15.90
CA GLN A 35 8.71 15.68 -15.05
C GLN A 35 7.25 15.22 -15.02
N ALA A 36 7.03 13.96 -14.66
CA ALA A 36 5.77 13.49 -14.10
C ALA A 36 5.88 13.48 -12.56
N ALA A 37 4.78 13.19 -11.87
CA ALA A 37 4.81 12.91 -10.44
C ALA A 37 4.11 11.59 -10.12
N ILE A 38 4.57 10.95 -9.06
CA ILE A 38 3.98 9.73 -8.53
C ILE A 38 3.58 9.95 -7.07
N ALA A 39 2.41 9.46 -6.70
CA ALA A 39 1.93 9.35 -5.33
C ALA A 39 1.63 7.88 -5.04
N ILE A 40 2.18 7.35 -3.96
CA ILE A 40 1.99 5.97 -3.53
C ILE A 40 1.52 6.01 -2.09
N THR A 41 0.39 5.36 -1.83
CA THR A 41 -0.13 5.23 -0.47
C THR A 41 -0.20 3.77 -0.10
N ARG A 42 0.18 3.47 1.15
CA ARG A 42 -0.09 2.19 1.77
C ARG A 42 -1.07 2.39 2.92
N PRO A 43 -2.37 2.12 2.73
CA PRO A 43 -3.34 2.21 3.80
C PRO A 43 -2.99 1.31 4.98
N SER A 44 -3.42 1.70 6.17
CA SER A 44 -3.32 0.82 7.33
C SER A 44 -4.14 -0.44 7.11
N ALA A 45 -3.52 -1.59 7.32
CA ALA A 45 -4.18 -2.89 7.23
C ALA A 45 -3.78 -3.75 8.42
N TRP A 46 -4.69 -4.58 8.91
CA TRP A 46 -4.40 -5.50 10.02
C TRP A 46 -3.38 -6.57 9.60
N TYR A 47 -3.44 -7.01 8.34
CA TYR A 47 -2.52 -7.97 7.79
C TYR A 47 -1.29 -7.29 7.20
N GLY A 48 -0.09 -7.80 7.55
CA GLY A 48 1.18 -7.22 7.13
C GLY A 48 1.51 -5.89 7.79
N ALA A 49 0.78 -5.46 8.83
CA ALA A 49 0.92 -4.16 9.49
C ALA A 49 2.36 -3.85 9.95
N ALA A 50 3.05 -4.87 10.48
CA ALA A 50 4.41 -4.78 11.00
C ALA A 50 5.51 -4.87 9.91
N LEU A 51 5.14 -5.04 8.65
CA LEU A 51 6.08 -5.18 7.54
C LEU A 51 6.18 -3.88 6.78
N ALA A 52 7.39 -3.37 6.60
CA ALA A 52 7.69 -2.36 5.61
C ALA A 52 7.58 -2.93 4.19
N VAL A 53 7.17 -2.09 3.24
CA VAL A 53 7.25 -2.42 1.81
C VAL A 53 8.25 -1.50 1.12
N ASP A 54 9.15 -2.09 0.36
CA ASP A 54 10.10 -1.36 -0.46
C ASP A 54 9.48 -1.10 -1.84
N ILE A 55 9.54 0.16 -2.28
CA ILE A 55 9.05 0.59 -3.58
C ILE A 55 10.23 1.03 -4.44
N ASP A 56 10.35 0.40 -5.60
CA ASP A 56 11.37 0.69 -6.59
C ASP A 56 10.73 1.20 -7.88
N ALA A 57 11.28 2.27 -8.44
CA ALA A 57 10.97 2.72 -9.79
C ALA A 57 12.20 2.52 -10.68
N ASN A 58 12.04 1.77 -11.77
CA ASN A 58 13.13 1.46 -12.71
C ASN A 58 14.36 0.84 -12.02
N GLY A 59 14.13 -0.01 -11.02
CA GLY A 59 15.17 -0.69 -10.25
C GLY A 59 15.88 0.17 -9.20
N SER A 60 15.48 1.43 -9.03
CA SER A 60 15.98 2.30 -7.95
C SER A 60 14.92 2.44 -6.86
N LYS A 61 15.32 2.16 -5.61
CA LYS A 61 14.44 2.35 -4.44
C LYS A 61 14.08 3.83 -4.27
N ILE A 62 12.79 4.13 -4.28
CA ILE A 62 12.25 5.49 -4.10
C ILE A 62 11.61 5.68 -2.73
N ALA A 63 11.14 4.60 -2.09
CA ALA A 63 10.53 4.66 -0.76
C ALA A 63 10.58 3.31 -0.04
N SER A 64 10.52 3.38 1.29
CA SER A 64 10.13 2.26 2.16
C SER A 64 8.92 2.71 2.97
N LEU A 65 7.78 2.02 2.81
CA LEU A 65 6.50 2.42 3.38
C LEU A 65 6.03 1.46 4.47
N GLU A 66 5.92 1.97 5.69
CA GLU A 66 5.23 1.30 6.78
C GLU A 66 3.70 1.35 6.57
N SER A 67 2.97 0.63 7.42
CA SER A 67 1.51 0.60 7.37
C SER A 67 0.97 2.00 7.67
N GLY A 68 0.13 2.54 6.79
CA GLY A 68 -0.35 3.92 6.86
C GLY A 68 0.59 4.95 6.19
N GLY A 69 1.73 4.51 5.65
CA GLY A 69 2.72 5.37 5.00
C GLY A 69 2.30 5.86 3.62
N SER A 70 2.94 6.93 3.16
CA SER A 70 2.82 7.41 1.79
C SER A 70 4.14 8.00 1.29
N TYR A 71 4.26 8.08 -0.04
CA TYR A 71 5.36 8.74 -0.72
C TYR A 71 4.80 9.54 -1.89
N THR A 72 5.31 10.77 -2.05
CA THR A 72 5.07 11.57 -3.25
C THR A 72 6.41 12.09 -3.75
N GLY A 73 6.68 11.95 -5.04
CA GLY A 73 7.93 12.41 -5.61
C GLY A 73 7.90 12.58 -7.11
N PRO A 74 8.99 13.14 -7.68
CA PRO A 74 9.14 13.27 -9.12
C PRO A 74 9.30 11.90 -9.77
N LEU A 75 8.82 11.79 -11.01
CA LEU A 75 8.94 10.58 -11.83
C LEU A 75 9.42 10.99 -13.24
N PRO A 76 10.50 10.40 -13.77
CA PRO A 76 10.92 10.65 -15.14
C PRO A 76 9.82 10.26 -16.14
N PRO A 77 9.57 11.04 -17.20
CA PRO A 77 8.68 10.63 -18.27
C PRO A 77 9.27 9.44 -19.05
N GLY A 78 8.39 8.63 -19.64
CA GLY A 78 8.74 7.43 -20.40
C GLY A 78 8.32 6.13 -19.71
N PRO A 79 8.83 4.97 -20.17
CA PRO A 79 8.52 3.67 -19.60
C PRO A 79 8.96 3.60 -18.13
N VAL A 80 8.03 3.18 -17.27
CA VAL A 80 8.26 2.98 -15.85
C VAL A 80 7.92 1.55 -15.46
N VAL A 81 8.85 0.91 -14.76
CA VAL A 81 8.65 -0.35 -14.05
C VAL A 81 8.55 -0.03 -12.56
N LEU A 82 7.37 -0.15 -11.98
CA LEU A 82 7.16 0.06 -10.55
C LEU A 82 7.06 -1.31 -9.88
N THR A 83 7.90 -1.51 -8.87
CA THR A 83 8.01 -2.78 -8.16
C THR A 83 7.76 -2.56 -6.68
N VAL A 84 6.99 -3.44 -6.05
CA VAL A 84 6.90 -3.56 -4.60
C VAL A 84 7.47 -4.89 -4.14
N THR A 85 8.26 -4.85 -3.06
CA THR A 85 8.79 -6.02 -2.37
C THR A 85 8.67 -5.84 -0.86
N SER A 86 8.85 -6.94 -0.11
CA SER A 86 8.89 -6.92 1.36
C SER A 86 9.95 -7.91 1.82
N TRP A 87 10.75 -7.54 2.81
CA TRP A 87 11.90 -8.36 3.24
C TRP A 87 11.52 -9.79 3.69
N SER A 88 10.34 -9.95 4.30
CA SER A 88 9.91 -11.21 4.92
C SER A 88 9.07 -12.10 4.01
N SER A 89 8.82 -11.70 2.76
CA SER A 89 8.00 -12.47 1.84
C SER A 89 8.71 -12.65 0.50
N PRO A 90 8.81 -13.88 -0.01
CA PRO A 90 9.34 -14.10 -1.34
C PRO A 90 8.44 -13.48 -2.41
N GLY A 91 9.04 -13.23 -3.56
CA GLY A 91 8.37 -12.66 -4.72
C GLY A 91 8.41 -11.13 -4.78
N ARG A 92 7.78 -10.61 -5.82
CA ARG A 92 7.61 -9.17 -6.05
C ARG A 92 6.27 -8.93 -6.74
N TYR A 93 5.80 -7.70 -6.71
CA TYR A 93 4.67 -7.29 -7.54
C TYR A 93 5.08 -6.12 -8.44
N VAL A 94 5.01 -6.34 -9.75
CA VAL A 94 5.48 -5.40 -10.77
C VAL A 94 4.31 -4.91 -11.60
N ILE A 95 4.23 -3.59 -11.78
CA ILE A 95 3.39 -2.98 -12.82
C ILE A 95 4.27 -2.17 -13.78
N ARG A 96 3.78 -2.02 -15.01
CA ARG A 96 4.45 -1.26 -16.07
C ARG A 96 3.49 -0.23 -16.64
N PHE A 97 3.95 1.00 -16.78
CA PHE A 97 3.17 2.08 -17.38
C PHE A 97 4.09 3.08 -18.07
N ASN A 98 3.51 3.95 -18.91
CA ASN A 98 4.26 5.02 -19.57
C ASN A 98 3.90 6.37 -18.91
N ALA A 99 4.87 6.97 -18.22
CA ALA A 99 4.72 8.25 -17.56
C ALA A 99 4.81 9.40 -18.57
N GLN A 100 3.84 10.32 -18.54
CA GLN A 100 3.84 11.51 -19.39
C GLN A 100 4.20 12.74 -18.57
N ALA A 101 5.02 13.63 -19.14
CA ALA A 101 5.37 14.90 -18.51
C ALA A 101 4.11 15.71 -18.16
N GLY A 102 4.10 16.33 -16.98
CA GLY A 102 2.97 17.09 -16.47
C GLY A 102 1.81 16.24 -15.89
N LYS A 103 1.88 14.90 -15.98
CA LYS A 103 0.87 14.01 -15.38
C LYS A 103 1.23 13.58 -13.98
N ARG A 104 0.20 13.28 -13.19
CA ARG A 104 0.30 12.65 -11.87
C ARG A 104 -0.24 11.24 -11.95
N TYR A 105 0.48 10.30 -11.35
CA TYR A 105 0.09 8.90 -11.23
C TYR A 105 -0.07 8.56 -9.76
N ALA A 106 -1.20 7.97 -9.40
CA ALA A 106 -1.49 7.58 -8.03
C ALA A 106 -1.64 6.06 -7.92
N PHE A 107 -1.04 5.47 -6.91
CA PHE A 107 -1.08 4.04 -6.66
C PHE A 107 -1.36 3.74 -5.19
N VAL A 108 -2.08 2.66 -4.96
CA VAL A 108 -2.28 2.06 -3.64
C VAL A 108 -1.51 0.76 -3.57
N VAL A 109 -0.77 0.59 -2.49
CA VAL A 109 -0.11 -0.67 -2.13
C VAL A 109 -0.91 -1.33 -1.02
N SER A 110 -1.39 -2.55 -1.26
CA SER A 110 -2.17 -3.32 -0.28
C SER A 110 -1.66 -4.75 -0.18
N PRO A 111 -1.92 -5.47 0.92
CA PRO A 111 -1.66 -6.89 0.97
C PRO A 111 -2.38 -7.67 -0.15
N ARG A 112 -1.80 -8.81 -0.55
CA ARG A 112 -2.33 -9.73 -1.56
C ARG A 112 -2.98 -10.94 -0.89
N ASN A 113 -4.31 -11.04 -0.99
CA ASN A 113 -5.08 -12.10 -0.32
C ASN A 113 -4.71 -13.51 -0.82
N GLU A 114 -4.28 -13.64 -2.07
CA GLU A 114 -3.93 -14.91 -2.70
C GLU A 114 -2.71 -15.54 -2.04
N GLN A 115 -1.67 -14.74 -1.75
CA GLN A 115 -0.48 -15.25 -1.07
C GLN A 115 -0.75 -15.53 0.41
N MET A 116 -1.64 -14.76 1.04
CA MET A 116 -2.14 -15.08 2.38
C MET A 116 -2.81 -16.45 2.39
N ALA A 117 -3.72 -16.69 1.45
CA ALA A 117 -4.44 -17.95 1.33
C ALA A 117 -3.49 -19.11 1.02
N ALA A 118 -2.54 -18.92 0.08
CA ALA A 118 -1.54 -19.93 -0.26
C ALA A 118 -0.69 -20.32 0.96
N THR A 119 -0.26 -19.34 1.75
CA THR A 119 0.49 -19.57 2.99
C THR A 119 -0.37 -20.24 4.06
N ALA A 120 -1.64 -19.85 4.20
CA ALA A 120 -2.54 -20.44 5.19
C ALA A 120 -2.90 -21.90 4.88
N ILE A 121 -3.06 -22.24 3.60
CA ILE A 121 -3.44 -23.60 3.16
C ILE A 121 -2.23 -24.53 3.10
N GLY A 122 -1.13 -24.05 2.53
CA GLY A 122 0.03 -24.89 2.19
C GLY A 122 1.31 -24.56 2.96
N GLY A 123 1.27 -23.63 3.91
CA GLY A 123 2.46 -23.15 4.61
C GLY A 123 3.52 -22.62 3.64
N VAL A 124 4.79 -22.94 3.94
CA VAL A 124 5.94 -22.58 3.09
C VAL A 124 5.88 -23.21 1.69
N ILE A 125 5.27 -24.38 1.54
CA ILE A 125 5.13 -25.05 0.23
C ILE A 125 4.11 -24.30 -0.61
N GLY A 126 2.97 -23.93 -0.02
CA GLY A 126 1.95 -23.12 -0.70
C GLY A 126 2.49 -21.76 -1.12
N LEU A 127 3.26 -21.11 -0.26
CA LEU A 127 3.97 -19.87 -0.57
C LEU A 127 4.95 -20.00 -1.75
N ALA A 128 5.75 -21.07 -1.77
CA ALA A 128 6.68 -21.32 -2.87
C ALA A 128 5.96 -21.60 -4.19
N ALA A 129 4.86 -22.38 -4.13
CA ALA A 129 4.03 -22.67 -5.30
C ALA A 129 3.36 -21.41 -5.85
N ASP A 130 2.78 -20.57 -4.99
CA ASP A 130 2.24 -19.26 -5.39
C ASP A 130 3.31 -18.38 -6.03
N THR A 131 4.52 -18.38 -5.45
CA THR A 131 5.63 -17.59 -5.98
C THR A 131 6.04 -18.05 -7.38
N ALA A 132 6.18 -19.35 -7.57
CA ALA A 132 6.53 -19.94 -8.86
C ALA A 132 5.44 -19.72 -9.91
N ALA A 133 4.17 -19.82 -9.52
CA ALA A 133 3.03 -19.68 -10.44
C ALA A 133 2.82 -18.23 -10.91
N ASN A 134 3.04 -17.25 -10.03
CA ASN A 134 2.71 -15.85 -10.30
C ASN A 134 3.92 -15.00 -10.74
N GLY A 135 5.15 -15.49 -10.63
CA GLY A 135 6.34 -14.81 -11.17
C GLY A 135 6.49 -13.37 -10.67
N GLU A 136 6.24 -12.37 -11.52
CA GLU A 136 6.38 -10.95 -11.18
C GLU A 136 5.20 -10.35 -10.40
N THR A 137 4.13 -11.11 -10.16
CA THR A 137 2.96 -10.72 -9.34
C THR A 137 2.80 -11.65 -8.14
N SER A 138 3.92 -12.15 -7.62
CA SER A 138 3.99 -13.14 -6.54
C SER A 138 4.26 -12.57 -5.15
N GLY A 139 4.52 -11.27 -5.01
CA GLY A 139 4.85 -10.64 -3.73
C GLY A 139 3.64 -10.42 -2.81
N ALA A 140 3.90 -10.30 -1.50
CA ALA A 140 2.87 -10.23 -0.44
C ALA A 140 1.98 -9.00 -0.52
N PHE A 141 2.38 -8.04 -1.33
CA PHE A 141 1.70 -6.80 -1.58
C PHE A 141 1.49 -6.64 -3.07
N GLN A 142 0.40 -5.99 -3.45
CA GLN A 142 0.06 -5.64 -4.82
C GLN A 142 -0.01 -4.12 -4.99
N ILE A 143 0.06 -3.70 -6.26
CA ILE A 143 -0.05 -2.30 -6.67
C ILE A 143 -1.34 -2.14 -7.48
N THR A 144 -2.18 -1.20 -7.08
CA THR A 144 -3.41 -0.84 -7.78
C THR A 144 -3.37 0.63 -8.17
N ALA A 145 -3.67 0.94 -9.44
CA ALA A 145 -3.77 2.32 -9.90
C ALA A 145 -5.04 2.98 -9.33
N VAL A 146 -4.91 4.23 -8.88
CA VAL A 146 -6.04 5.05 -8.47
C VAL A 146 -6.41 5.97 -9.64
N PRO A 147 -7.68 5.99 -10.08
CA PRO A 147 -8.13 6.93 -11.09
C PRO A 147 -7.85 8.36 -10.65
N SER A 148 -7.22 9.16 -11.50
CA SER A 148 -7.14 10.61 -11.30
C SER A 148 -8.50 11.22 -11.64
N SER A 149 -9.18 11.77 -10.63
CA SER A 149 -10.40 12.60 -10.79
C SER A 149 -10.11 13.89 -11.53
#